data_AF-A0A3A5JSL9-F1
#
_entry.id   AF-A0A3A5JSL9-F1
#
_cell.length_a   1.000
_cell.length_b   1.000
_cell.length_c   1.000
_cell.angle_alpha   90.00
_cell.angle_beta   90.00
_cell.angle_gamma   90.00
#
_symmetry.space_group_name_H-M   'P 1'
#
loop_
_entity.id
_entity.type
_entity.pdbx_description
1 polymer ?
#
loop_
_entity_poly.entity_id
_entity_poly.type
_entity_poly.pdbx_seq_one_letter_code
_entity_poly.pdbx_strand_id
1 'polypeptide(L)'
;MLLPFVILAFPLLNAHADGGVIHFRGAIVEDGCRMSPQQKGVEFTCSQNGKPVVQTVAFNKINQFSSAGDAPVSTKIHYLDAKRQLAILEVTYR
;
A
#
# COMPACT_ATOMS: atom_id res chain seq x y z
N MET A 1 33.43 61.69 -18.96
CA MET A 1 32.09 61.47 -19.55
C MET A 1 32.32 60.78 -20.90
N LEU A 2 31.95 59.53 -21.18
CA LEU A 2 31.16 58.49 -20.53
C LEU A 2 31.78 57.13 -20.92
N LEU A 3 31.74 56.15 -20.00
CA LEU A 3 32.08 54.75 -20.25
C LEU A 3 30.99 54.10 -21.13
N PRO A 4 31.31 53.22 -22.10
CA PRO A 4 30.28 52.43 -22.76
C PRO A 4 29.90 51.27 -21.84
N PHE A 5 28.69 51.32 -21.29
CA PHE A 5 28.07 50.21 -20.56
C PHE A 5 27.79 49.07 -21.56
N VAL A 6 28.60 48.01 -21.51
CA VAL A 6 28.29 46.75 -22.22
C VAL A 6 27.23 46.02 -21.40
N ILE A 7 26.00 46.02 -21.92
CA ILE A 7 24.88 45.28 -21.33
C ILE A 7 25.04 43.81 -21.72
N LEU A 8 25.54 42.99 -20.79
CA LEU A 8 25.52 41.53 -20.88
C LEU A 8 24.07 41.05 -20.68
N ALA A 9 23.34 40.88 -21.78
CA ALA A 9 22.05 40.22 -21.77
C ALA A 9 22.25 38.71 -21.59
N PHE A 10 22.03 38.19 -20.38
CA PHE A 10 21.95 36.76 -20.14
C PHE A 10 20.63 36.24 -20.71
N PRO A 11 20.62 35.30 -21.67
CA PRO A 11 19.39 34.69 -22.12
C PRO A 11 18.85 33.82 -20.98
N LEU A 12 17.74 34.23 -20.37
CA LEU A 12 16.93 33.34 -19.53
C LEU A 12 16.35 32.27 -20.44
N LEU A 13 17.03 31.13 -20.54
CA LEU A 13 16.54 29.96 -21.27
C LEU A 13 15.35 29.39 -20.47
N ASN A 14 14.16 29.95 -20.67
CA ASN A 14 12.93 29.37 -20.17
C ASN A 14 12.72 28.07 -20.95
N ALA A 15 12.93 26.93 -20.30
CA ALA A 15 12.57 25.62 -20.83
C ALA A 15 11.03 25.52 -20.88
N HIS A 16 10.43 26.17 -21.88
CA HIS A 16 9.03 25.99 -22.21
C HIS A 16 8.93 24.63 -22.92
N ALA A 17 8.46 23.62 -22.20
CA ALA A 17 8.16 22.34 -22.83
C ALA A 17 7.00 22.57 -23.80
N ASP A 18 7.30 22.61 -25.09
CA ASP A 18 6.30 22.51 -26.15
C ASP A 18 5.59 21.16 -25.93
N GLY A 19 4.27 21.21 -25.72
CA GLY A 19 3.53 20.20 -24.98
C GLY A 19 3.66 18.75 -25.47
N GLY A 20 3.16 17.80 -24.67
CA GLY A 20 3.19 16.38 -24.98
C GLY A 20 2.01 15.62 -24.37
N VAL A 21 1.90 14.32 -24.69
CA VAL A 21 0.84 13.45 -24.17
C VAL A 21 1.38 12.56 -23.06
N ILE A 22 0.75 12.62 -21.88
CA ILE A 22 1.04 11.69 -20.77
C ILE A 22 0.04 10.55 -20.83
N HIS A 23 0.54 9.31 -20.94
CA HIS A 23 -0.27 8.11 -20.83
C HIS A 23 -0.14 7.50 -19.44
N PHE A 24 -1.21 7.53 -18.65
CA PHE A 24 -1.30 6.79 -17.40
C PHE A 24 -1.75 5.36 -17.70
N ARG A 25 -1.06 4.38 -17.12
CA ARG A 25 -1.46 2.97 -17.15
C ARG A 25 -1.64 2.49 -15.72
N GLY A 26 -2.71 1.74 -15.48
CA GLY A 26 -3.02 1.12 -14.21
C GLY A 26 -4.06 0.03 -14.41
N ALA A 27 -4.34 -0.72 -13.35
CA ALA A 27 -5.44 -1.67 -13.29
C ALA A 27 -6.32 -1.31 -12.08
N ILE A 28 -7.62 -1.56 -12.21
CA ILE A 28 -8.50 -1.60 -11.04
C ILE A 28 -8.24 -2.95 -10.39
N VAL A 29 -7.70 -2.92 -9.18
CA VAL A 29 -7.47 -4.13 -8.36
C VAL A 29 -8.55 -4.22 -7.30
N GLU A 30 -8.82 -5.43 -6.85
CA GLU A 30 -9.72 -5.67 -5.72
C GLU A 30 -9.16 -5.01 -4.44
N ASP A 31 -10.05 -4.60 -3.54
CA ASP A 31 -9.67 -4.06 -2.24
C ASP A 31 -8.90 -5.09 -1.39
N GLY A 32 -8.06 -4.57 -0.50
CA GLY A 32 -7.42 -5.39 0.53
C GLY A 32 -8.45 -6.06 1.47
N CYS A 33 -8.03 -7.10 2.16
CA CYS A 33 -8.89 -7.79 3.12
C CYS A 33 -9.21 -6.87 4.32
N ARG A 34 -10.49 -6.82 4.70
CA ARG A 34 -10.92 -6.21 5.96
C ARG A 34 -10.65 -7.18 7.11
N MET A 35 -10.17 -6.66 8.23
CA MET A 35 -9.80 -7.47 9.39
C MET A 35 -10.58 -7.03 10.62
N SER A 36 -11.12 -8.01 11.37
CA SER A 36 -11.83 -7.78 12.63
C SER A 36 -11.26 -8.68 13.73
N PRO A 37 -10.74 -8.11 14.84
CA PRO A 37 -10.21 -8.90 15.94
C PRO A 37 -11.32 -9.68 16.66
N GLN A 38 -11.05 -10.93 16.97
CA GLN A 38 -11.92 -11.84 17.72
C GLN A 38 -11.22 -12.29 19.01
N GLN A 39 -11.97 -12.87 19.95
CA GLN A 39 -11.40 -13.30 21.24
C GLN A 39 -10.18 -14.24 21.12
N LYS A 40 -10.15 -15.11 20.09
CA LYS A 40 -9.09 -16.12 19.90
C LYS A 40 -8.49 -16.11 18.50
N GLY A 41 -8.73 -15.07 17.72
CA GLY A 41 -8.30 -15.01 16.34
C GLY A 41 -8.64 -13.70 15.66
N VAL A 42 -8.60 -13.71 14.33
CA VAL A 42 -8.97 -12.58 13.47
C VAL A 42 -9.89 -13.10 12.37
N GLU A 43 -10.96 -12.38 12.13
CA GLU A 43 -11.81 -12.57 10.96
C GLU A 43 -11.28 -11.73 9.81
N PHE A 44 -11.04 -12.37 8.67
CA PHE A 44 -10.61 -11.76 7.43
C PHE A 44 -11.77 -11.80 6.42
N THR A 45 -12.11 -10.65 5.87
CA THR A 45 -13.09 -10.52 4.79
C THR A 45 -12.38 -10.00 3.55
N CYS A 46 -12.11 -10.89 2.60
CA CYS A 46 -11.39 -10.61 1.36
C CYS A 46 -12.34 -10.67 0.16
N SER A 47 -11.97 -10.08 -0.99
CA SER A 47 -12.68 -10.29 -2.24
C SER A 47 -12.16 -11.53 -2.98
N GLN A 48 -13.07 -12.32 -3.54
CA GLN A 48 -12.78 -13.39 -4.49
C GLN A 48 -13.78 -13.26 -5.65
N ASN A 49 -13.31 -12.95 -6.85
CA ASN A 49 -14.14 -12.66 -8.03
C ASN A 49 -15.24 -11.60 -7.73
N GLY A 50 -14.88 -10.53 -7.02
CA GLY A 50 -15.79 -9.45 -6.63
C GLY A 50 -16.79 -9.80 -5.53
N LYS A 51 -16.67 -10.99 -4.90
CA LYS A 51 -17.55 -11.44 -3.81
C LYS A 51 -16.79 -11.52 -2.49
N PRO A 52 -17.40 -11.10 -1.36
CA PRO A 52 -16.75 -11.22 -0.06
C PRO A 52 -16.65 -12.69 0.37
N VAL A 53 -15.44 -13.08 0.76
CA VAL A 53 -15.14 -14.38 1.38
C VAL A 53 -14.61 -14.12 2.78
N VAL A 54 -15.25 -14.75 3.77
CA VAL A 54 -14.95 -14.57 5.20
C VAL A 54 -14.20 -15.79 5.72
N GLN A 55 -13.09 -15.56 6.42
CA GLN A 55 -12.28 -16.59 7.06
C GLN A 55 -11.86 -16.16 8.46
N THR A 56 -12.21 -16.95 9.47
CA THR A 56 -11.74 -16.72 10.84
C THR A 56 -10.54 -17.61 11.14
N VAL A 57 -9.42 -16.98 11.49
CA VAL A 57 -8.15 -17.65 11.72
C VAL A 57 -7.75 -17.49 13.17
N ALA A 58 -7.49 -18.60 13.85
CA ALA A 58 -7.02 -18.59 15.23
C ALA A 58 -5.59 -18.00 15.33
N PHE A 59 -5.29 -17.27 16.40
CA PHE A 59 -3.98 -16.61 16.58
C PHE A 59 -2.79 -17.57 16.49
N ASN A 60 -2.96 -18.82 16.95
CA ASN A 60 -1.92 -19.85 16.88
C ASN A 60 -1.68 -20.40 15.46
N LYS A 61 -2.53 -20.04 14.49
CA LYS A 61 -2.44 -20.46 13.08
C LYS A 61 -2.23 -19.27 12.13
N ILE A 62 -2.27 -18.03 12.64
CA ILE A 62 -2.27 -16.84 11.80
C ILE A 62 -0.96 -16.64 11.01
N ASN A 63 0.17 -17.15 11.48
CA ASN A 63 1.43 -17.10 10.72
C ASN A 63 1.45 -18.01 9.48
N GLN A 64 0.49 -18.94 9.38
CA GLN A 64 0.34 -19.87 8.26
C GLN A 64 -0.86 -19.50 7.39
N PHE A 65 -1.50 -18.37 7.67
CA PHE A 65 -2.66 -17.91 6.91
C PHE A 65 -2.25 -17.57 5.48
N SER A 66 -3.04 -18.10 4.55
CA SER A 66 -3.14 -17.65 3.18
C SER A 66 -4.59 -17.28 2.96
N SER A 67 -4.84 -16.10 2.40
CA SER A 67 -6.17 -15.70 1.97
C SER A 67 -6.71 -16.71 0.95
N ALA A 68 -7.99 -17.08 1.07
CA ALA A 68 -8.68 -17.78 -0.01
C ALA A 68 -9.16 -16.82 -1.12
N GLY A 69 -9.04 -15.50 -0.93
CA GLY A 69 -9.38 -14.50 -1.93
C GLY A 69 -8.27 -14.24 -2.95
N ASP A 70 -8.55 -13.33 -3.88
CA ASP A 70 -7.61 -12.99 -4.97
C ASP A 70 -6.48 -12.05 -4.51
N ALA A 71 -6.65 -11.39 -3.37
CA ALA A 71 -5.61 -10.57 -2.76
C ALA A 71 -4.52 -11.46 -2.13
N PRO A 72 -3.26 -11.42 -2.59
CA PRO A 72 -2.18 -12.21 -2.01
C PRO A 72 -1.74 -11.60 -0.67
N VAL A 73 -2.30 -12.12 0.42
CA VAL A 73 -2.04 -11.65 1.78
C VAL A 73 -1.22 -12.67 2.55
N SER A 74 -0.17 -12.19 3.22
CA SER A 74 0.57 -12.95 4.23
C SER A 74 0.56 -12.22 5.56
N THR A 75 0.55 -12.97 6.66
CA THR A 75 0.46 -12.40 8.01
C THR A 75 1.53 -12.92 8.95
N LYS A 76 1.92 -12.06 9.89
CA LYS A 76 2.83 -12.41 10.98
C LYS A 76 2.39 -11.76 12.27
N ILE A 77 2.25 -12.55 13.33
CA ILE A 77 1.89 -12.06 14.66
C ILE A 77 3.13 -11.84 15.51
N HIS A 78 3.18 -10.66 16.12
CA HIS A 78 4.23 -10.24 17.03
C HIS A 78 3.62 -9.98 18.41
N TYR A 79 3.85 -10.88 19.36
CA TYR A 79 3.41 -10.69 20.74
C TYR A 79 4.28 -9.65 21.45
N LEU A 80 3.63 -8.73 22.16
CA LEU A 80 4.30 -7.63 22.88
C LEU A 80 4.56 -7.97 24.35
N ASP A 81 4.00 -9.08 24.84
CA ASP A 81 4.20 -9.54 26.21
C ASP A 81 4.35 -11.08 26.29
N ALA A 82 5.00 -11.55 27.35
CA ALA A 82 5.27 -12.97 27.56
C ALA A 82 4.00 -13.80 27.81
N LYS A 83 2.92 -13.18 28.33
CA LYS A 83 1.63 -13.82 28.57
C LYS A 83 0.77 -13.89 27.31
N ARG A 84 1.22 -13.30 26.19
CA ARG A 84 0.56 -13.25 24.88
C ARG A 84 -0.83 -12.60 24.91
N GLN A 85 -0.99 -11.54 25.71
CA GLN A 85 -2.27 -10.80 25.84
C GLN A 85 -2.39 -9.64 24.85
N LEU A 86 -1.27 -9.14 24.33
CA LEU A 86 -1.19 -8.05 23.38
C LEU A 86 -0.28 -8.43 22.21
N ALA A 87 -0.71 -8.09 21.00
CA ALA A 87 0.06 -8.39 19.80
C ALA A 87 -0.15 -7.34 18.70
N ILE A 88 0.83 -7.26 17.81
CA ILE A 88 0.73 -6.59 16.51
C ILE A 88 0.55 -7.67 15.45
N LEU A 89 -0.46 -7.50 14.60
CA LEU A 89 -0.62 -8.30 13.39
C LEU A 89 -0.02 -7.53 12.22
N GLU A 90 1.11 -8.00 11.72
CA GLU A 90 1.71 -7.50 10.48
C GLU A 90 1.03 -8.17 9.29
N VAL A 91 0.61 -7.36 8.33
CA VAL A 91 -0.14 -7.79 7.14
C VAL A 91 0.59 -7.26 5.92
N THR A 92 1.03 -8.16 5.06
CA THR A 92 1.72 -7.80 3.81
C THR A 92 0.83 -8.16 2.62
N TYR A 93 0.56 -7.15 1.79
CA TYR A 93 -0.08 -7.29 0.48
C TYR A 93 1.01 -7.34 -0.60
N ARG A 94 0.84 -8.19 -1.61
CA ARG A 94 1.76 -8.31 -2.74
C ARG A 94 1.10 -7.97 -4.07
#